data_AF-F7VQP5-F1
#
_entry.id   AF-F7VQP5-F1
#
_cell.length_a   1.000
_cell.length_b   1.000
_cell.length_c   1.000
_cell.angle_alpha   90.00
_cell.angle_beta   90.00
_cell.angle_gamma   90.00
#
_symmetry.space_group_name_H-M   'P 1'
#
loop_
_entity.id
_entity.type
_entity.pdbx_description
1 polymer ?
#
loop_
_entity_poly.entity_id
_entity_poly.type
_entity_poly.pdbx_seq_one_letter_code
_entity_poly.pdbx_strand_id
1 'polypeptide(L)'
;MGFLDWLLPPSIFNVSQTRLLGKEQGAQLEPKFRPALLVVDMQEDFCPPNGSLAVAGGRSITPLINTLLTSPLFVLRVATKDWHPPNHISFASNHQHLSSPESPSLNSSCCPSPPTDATPFISTTTIHNPHNPSESYTTRLWPPHCIADTPGASLIPELDVSKIDKILEKGTDPRVEMYSAFYDPFTCPRVSDSGLAEMLRQAKVTHAYVVGLASDYCVWSTAMDAHKEGFETVIIEEATRAVDEEGWRACKSALAAEGKGVRVVRWEGEEVGRLFPEGLGEMKTALGVDDVDNEKEPVEEEKI
;
A
#
# COMPACT_ATOMS: atom_id res chain seq x y z
N MET A 1 -13.81 36.41 -68.41
CA MET A 1 -14.44 37.67 -68.88
C MET A 1 -15.34 38.18 -67.76
N GLY A 2 -15.00 39.36 -67.23
CA GLY A 2 -15.79 40.24 -66.36
C GLY A 2 -15.99 39.82 -64.90
N PHE A 3 -16.07 40.71 -63.93
CA PHE A 3 -15.75 42.14 -63.81
C PHE A 3 -15.78 42.44 -62.29
N LEU A 4 -14.94 43.37 -61.83
CA LEU A 4 -14.82 43.84 -60.45
C LEU A 4 -15.84 44.97 -60.14
N ASP A 5 -15.87 45.35 -58.85
CA ASP A 5 -16.34 46.62 -58.21
C ASP A 5 -17.82 46.71 -57.77
N TRP A 6 -18.14 46.75 -56.46
CA TRP A 6 -17.98 47.81 -55.42
C TRP A 6 -18.86 49.06 -55.62
N LEU A 7 -19.82 49.31 -54.68
CA LEU A 7 -20.10 50.58 -53.96
C LEU A 7 -21.48 50.60 -53.21
N LEU A 8 -21.45 50.31 -51.90
CA LEU A 8 -22.01 50.97 -50.66
C LEU A 8 -23.41 51.72 -50.64
N PRO A 9 -23.94 52.19 -49.47
CA PRO A 9 -24.90 51.56 -48.51
C PRO A 9 -26.08 52.56 -48.21
N PRO A 10 -26.64 52.80 -46.99
CA PRO A 10 -26.95 52.01 -45.77
C PRO A 10 -28.46 52.11 -45.36
N SER A 11 -28.95 51.27 -44.44
CA SER A 11 -29.97 51.72 -43.47
C SER A 11 -30.08 50.81 -42.25
N ILE A 12 -29.86 51.44 -41.10
CA ILE A 12 -30.08 51.03 -39.72
C ILE A 12 -31.50 50.44 -39.54
N PHE A 13 -31.63 49.30 -38.85
CA PHE A 13 -32.65 49.12 -37.81
C PHE A 13 -32.26 47.99 -36.85
N ASN A 14 -32.28 48.33 -35.58
CA ASN A 14 -31.96 47.55 -34.40
C ASN A 14 -33.21 46.79 -33.93
N VAL A 15 -33.18 45.47 -33.75
CA VAL A 15 -33.95 44.78 -32.69
C VAL A 15 -33.22 43.50 -32.27
N SER A 16 -32.94 43.46 -30.97
CA SER A 16 -32.51 42.35 -30.13
C SER A 16 -33.02 40.97 -30.56
N GLN A 17 -32.09 40.03 -30.77
CA GLN A 17 -32.38 38.62 -30.56
C GLN A 17 -31.15 37.91 -29.98
N THR A 18 -31.24 37.69 -28.67
CA THR A 18 -30.39 36.87 -27.83
C THR A 18 -30.29 35.47 -28.46
N ARG A 19 -29.16 35.17 -29.11
CA ARG A 19 -28.88 33.82 -29.60
C ARG A 19 -27.98 33.10 -28.60
N LEU A 20 -28.59 32.12 -27.98
CA LEU A 20 -28.04 31.07 -27.13
C LEU A 20 -26.70 30.56 -27.69
N LEU A 21 -25.62 30.87 -26.99
CA LEU A 21 -24.43 30.01 -26.93
C LEU A 21 -24.36 29.50 -25.49
N GLY A 22 -25.20 28.50 -25.22
CA GLY A 22 -25.06 27.69 -24.02
C GLY A 22 -23.68 27.03 -24.07
N LYS A 23 -22.79 27.47 -23.18
CA LYS A 23 -21.67 26.64 -22.76
C LYS A 23 -22.27 25.43 -22.06
N GLU A 24 -22.38 24.30 -22.74
CA GLU A 24 -22.43 23.01 -22.07
C GLU A 24 -21.04 22.78 -21.46
N GLN A 25 -20.77 23.46 -20.35
CA GLN A 25 -19.81 22.95 -19.38
C GLN A 25 -20.50 21.76 -18.75
N GLY A 26 -20.17 20.56 -19.25
CA GLY A 26 -20.53 19.33 -18.57
C GLY A 26 -20.06 19.44 -17.13
N ALA A 27 -21.02 19.56 -16.22
CA ALA A 27 -20.73 19.45 -14.79
C ALA A 27 -20.09 18.08 -14.60
N GLN A 28 -18.78 18.05 -14.38
CA GLN A 28 -18.14 16.88 -13.79
C GLN A 28 -18.83 16.71 -12.44
N LEU A 29 -19.80 15.79 -12.38
CA LEU A 29 -20.36 15.31 -11.13
C LEU A 29 -19.18 14.92 -10.25
N GLU A 30 -19.09 15.54 -9.07
CA GLU A 30 -18.13 15.15 -8.03
C GLU A 30 -18.03 13.61 -7.99
N PRO A 31 -16.82 13.03 -7.94
CA PRO A 31 -16.66 11.58 -7.97
C PRO A 31 -17.50 10.97 -6.84
N LYS A 32 -18.52 10.19 -7.21
CA LYS A 32 -19.35 9.48 -6.22
C LYS A 32 -18.44 8.67 -5.31
N PHE A 33 -18.67 8.70 -3.99
CA PHE A 33 -17.98 7.85 -3.04
C PHE A 33 -18.12 6.39 -3.46
N ARG A 34 -17.00 5.76 -3.84
CA ARG A 34 -16.90 4.40 -4.39
C ARG A 34 -15.65 3.74 -3.81
N PRO A 35 -15.72 3.26 -2.57
CA PRO A 35 -14.56 2.74 -1.88
C PRO A 35 -14.23 1.31 -2.30
N ALA A 36 -12.94 0.98 -2.27
CA ALA A 36 -12.45 -0.40 -2.28
C ALA A 36 -11.72 -0.70 -0.97
N LEU A 37 -11.74 -1.97 -0.55
CA LEU A 37 -10.95 -2.48 0.56
C LEU A 37 -9.79 -3.31 0.00
N LEU A 38 -8.57 -2.99 0.41
CA LEU A 38 -7.34 -3.69 0.11
C LEU A 38 -6.87 -4.39 1.40
N VAL A 39 -7.01 -5.71 1.45
CA VAL A 39 -6.56 -6.57 2.56
C VAL A 39 -5.19 -7.11 2.21
N VAL A 40 -4.16 -6.56 2.84
CA VAL A 40 -2.77 -6.83 2.48
C VAL A 40 -2.22 -8.00 3.28
N ASP A 41 -1.80 -9.05 2.57
CA ASP A 41 -0.89 -10.10 3.04
C ASP A 41 -1.24 -10.77 4.38
N MET A 42 -2.52 -11.09 4.59
CA MET A 42 -2.97 -11.89 5.74
C MET A 42 -2.63 -13.38 5.54
N GLN A 43 -1.34 -13.71 5.53
CA GLN A 43 -0.80 -15.05 5.22
C GLN A 43 -0.19 -15.74 6.44
N GLU A 44 -0.09 -17.07 6.37
CA GLU A 44 0.46 -17.91 7.43
C GLU A 44 1.88 -17.51 7.85
N ASP A 45 2.78 -17.19 6.90
CA ASP A 45 4.16 -16.81 7.22
C ASP A 45 4.29 -15.48 7.96
N PHE A 46 3.31 -14.59 7.81
CA PHE A 46 3.25 -13.32 8.53
C PHE A 46 2.54 -13.43 9.88
N CYS A 47 2.06 -14.62 10.26
CA CYS A 47 1.25 -14.79 11.45
C CYS A 47 1.87 -15.77 12.46
N PRO A 48 1.87 -15.44 13.77
CA PRO A 48 2.25 -16.40 14.80
C PRO A 48 1.25 -17.58 14.85
N PRO A 49 1.62 -18.72 15.45
CA PRO A 49 2.91 -18.99 16.09
C PRO A 49 4.00 -19.53 15.15
N ASN A 50 3.67 -19.91 13.92
CA ASN A 50 4.55 -20.71 13.06
C ASN A 50 5.12 -19.96 11.86
N GLY A 51 4.68 -18.72 11.60
CA GLY A 51 5.10 -18.00 10.42
C GLY A 51 6.59 -17.65 10.42
N SER A 52 7.26 -17.82 9.27
CA SER A 52 8.71 -17.57 9.16
C SER A 52 9.09 -16.09 9.27
N LEU A 53 8.13 -15.18 9.04
CA LEU A 53 8.24 -13.73 9.17
C LEU A 53 7.07 -13.19 10.01
N ALA A 54 6.76 -13.87 11.12
CA ALA A 54 5.59 -13.57 11.92
C ALA A 54 5.59 -12.15 12.51
N VAL A 55 4.53 -11.40 12.21
CA VAL A 55 4.24 -10.08 12.78
C VAL A 55 3.53 -10.24 14.12
N ALA A 56 4.03 -9.56 15.16
CA ALA A 56 3.44 -9.63 16.49
C ALA A 56 1.96 -9.20 16.46
N GLY A 57 1.08 -10.06 16.98
CA GLY A 57 -0.36 -9.81 16.95
C GLY A 57 -1.00 -9.87 15.56
N GLY A 58 -0.31 -10.35 14.52
CA GLY A 58 -0.82 -10.33 13.14
C GLY A 58 -2.19 -11.00 12.95
N ARG A 59 -2.52 -12.05 13.72
CA ARG A 59 -3.87 -12.67 13.66
C ARG A 59 -4.95 -11.86 14.37
N SER A 60 -4.62 -11.02 15.35
CA SER A 60 -5.61 -10.35 16.20
C SER A 60 -6.40 -9.26 15.48
N ILE A 61 -5.91 -8.77 14.33
CA ILE A 61 -6.62 -7.80 13.48
C ILE A 61 -7.70 -8.44 12.59
N THR A 62 -7.71 -9.77 12.46
CA THR A 62 -8.62 -10.49 11.55
C THR A 62 -10.10 -10.29 11.84
N PRO A 63 -10.58 -10.30 13.11
CA PRO A 63 -11.99 -10.01 13.41
C PRO A 63 -12.44 -8.65 12.85
N LEU A 64 -11.59 -7.63 13.00
CA LEU A 64 -11.87 -6.29 12.49
C LEU A 64 -11.88 -6.23 10.97
N ILE A 65 -10.91 -6.89 10.31
CA ILE A 65 -10.88 -7.02 8.85
C ILE A 65 -12.14 -7.73 8.34
N ASN A 66 -12.57 -8.80 9.01
CA ASN A 66 -13.80 -9.51 8.65
C ASN A 66 -15.04 -8.62 8.81
N THR A 67 -15.09 -7.78 9.85
CA THR A 67 -16.16 -6.77 9.97
C THR A 67 -16.12 -5.78 8.81
N LEU A 68 -14.96 -5.25 8.44
CA LEU A 68 -14.80 -4.36 7.28
C LEU A 68 -15.29 -5.01 5.99
N LEU A 69 -14.97 -6.29 5.77
CA LEU A 69 -15.43 -7.05 4.60
C LEU A 69 -16.97 -7.12 4.50
N THR A 70 -17.70 -6.97 5.61
CA THR A 70 -19.16 -6.94 5.61
C THR A 70 -19.76 -5.61 5.16
N SER A 71 -18.99 -4.53 5.08
CA SER A 71 -19.52 -3.22 4.68
C SER A 71 -20.21 -3.32 3.32
N PRO A 72 -21.46 -2.84 3.19
CA PRO A 72 -22.18 -2.90 1.92
C PRO A 72 -21.67 -1.87 0.89
N LEU A 73 -20.81 -0.92 1.29
CA LEU A 73 -20.37 0.17 0.43
C LEU A 73 -19.12 -0.14 -0.38
N PHE A 74 -18.30 -1.10 0.03
CA PHE A 74 -17.15 -1.51 -0.78
C PHE A 74 -17.62 -2.07 -2.11
N VAL A 75 -17.26 -1.39 -3.20
CA VAL A 75 -17.56 -1.82 -4.56
C VAL A 75 -16.57 -2.88 -5.06
N LEU A 76 -15.44 -3.03 -4.36
CA LEU A 76 -14.42 -4.04 -4.61
C LEU A 76 -13.66 -4.35 -3.31
N ARG A 77 -13.43 -5.63 -3.04
CA ARG A 77 -12.60 -6.16 -1.95
C ARG A 77 -11.49 -7.01 -2.57
N VAL A 78 -10.24 -6.56 -2.41
CA VAL A 78 -9.07 -7.24 -2.94
C VAL A 78 -8.23 -7.74 -1.77
N ALA A 79 -7.88 -9.02 -1.76
CA ALA A 79 -6.81 -9.53 -0.91
C ALA A 79 -5.52 -9.66 -1.71
N THR A 80 -4.38 -9.47 -1.07
CA THR A 80 -3.07 -9.69 -1.67
C THR A 80 -2.33 -10.83 -0.99
N LYS A 81 -1.42 -11.43 -1.73
CA LYS A 81 -0.48 -12.44 -1.25
C LYS A 81 0.91 -12.07 -1.75
N ASP A 82 1.89 -12.02 -0.84
CA ASP A 82 3.26 -12.28 -1.24
C ASP A 82 3.37 -13.71 -1.78
N TRP A 83 4.05 -13.84 -2.90
CA TRP A 83 4.09 -15.09 -3.66
C TRP A 83 5.46 -15.29 -4.31
N HIS A 84 6.46 -15.50 -3.47
CA HIS A 84 7.85 -15.46 -3.89
C HIS A 84 8.32 -16.79 -4.47
N PRO A 85 9.15 -16.78 -5.53
CA PRO A 85 9.93 -17.96 -5.89
C PRO A 85 11.00 -18.24 -4.82
N PRO A 86 11.46 -19.50 -4.64
CA PRO A 86 12.48 -19.83 -3.63
C PRO A 86 13.80 -19.05 -3.77
N ASN A 87 14.14 -18.63 -4.99
CA ASN A 87 15.34 -17.85 -5.32
C ASN A 87 15.09 -16.32 -5.34
N HIS A 88 14.04 -15.83 -4.69
CA HIS A 88 13.70 -14.41 -4.68
C HIS A 88 14.81 -13.54 -4.06
N ILE A 89 15.09 -12.39 -4.68
CA ILE A 89 16.17 -11.49 -4.30
C ILE A 89 16.00 -10.89 -2.90
N SER A 90 14.82 -10.93 -2.30
CA SER A 90 14.63 -10.40 -0.95
C SER A 90 15.11 -11.33 0.16
N PHE A 91 15.35 -12.62 -0.13
CA PHE A 91 15.74 -13.57 0.91
C PHE A 91 17.23 -13.51 1.20
N ALA A 92 17.60 -13.31 2.46
CA ALA A 92 19.00 -13.25 2.89
C ALA A 92 19.80 -14.49 2.49
N SER A 93 19.16 -15.67 2.49
CA SER A 93 19.77 -16.93 2.04
C SER A 93 20.27 -16.90 0.59
N ASN A 94 19.71 -16.03 -0.25
CA ASN A 94 20.09 -15.89 -1.66
C ASN A 94 21.24 -14.88 -1.87
N HIS A 95 21.79 -14.33 -0.78
CA HIS A 95 22.92 -13.37 -0.77
C HIS A 95 24.14 -13.90 -0.01
N GLN A 96 24.20 -15.22 0.19
CA GLN A 96 25.40 -15.87 0.70
C GLN A 96 26.51 -15.72 -0.35
N HIS A 97 27.70 -15.25 0.04
CA HIS A 97 28.84 -14.87 -0.82
C HIS A 97 28.90 -13.44 -1.38
N LEU A 98 28.16 -12.45 -0.85
CA LEU A 98 28.46 -11.04 -1.13
C LEU A 98 29.82 -10.65 -0.51
N SER A 99 30.91 -11.01 -1.19
CA SER A 99 32.25 -10.50 -0.93
C SER A 99 32.21 -8.97 -1.04
N SER A 100 32.53 -8.29 0.05
CA SER A 100 32.74 -6.84 0.09
C SER A 100 33.61 -6.38 -1.08
N PRO A 101 33.30 -5.23 -1.73
CA PRO A 101 34.10 -4.75 -2.86
C PRO A 101 35.52 -4.38 -2.39
N GLU A 102 36.50 -5.09 -2.94
CA GLU A 102 37.92 -4.74 -3.08
C GLU A 102 38.55 -3.90 -1.95
N SER A 103 39.18 -4.58 -0.97
CA SER A 103 40.39 -4.03 -0.35
C SER A 103 41.59 -4.50 -1.20
N PRO A 104 42.41 -3.60 -1.76
CA PRO A 104 43.55 -4.01 -2.56
C PRO A 104 44.61 -4.67 -1.66
N SER A 105 45.02 -5.86 -2.06
CA SER A 105 45.88 -6.82 -1.36
C SER A 105 47.10 -6.23 -0.64
N LEU A 106 47.39 -6.74 0.57
CA LEU A 106 48.77 -7.04 0.98
C LEU A 106 48.80 -8.31 1.86
N ASN A 107 49.39 -9.37 1.30
CA ASN A 107 50.08 -10.48 1.97
C ASN A 107 49.96 -10.65 3.50
N SER A 108 49.06 -11.50 3.98
CA SER A 108 49.31 -12.24 5.23
C SER A 108 48.45 -13.50 5.32
N SER A 109 49.10 -14.66 5.36
CA SER A 109 48.51 -16.00 5.43
C SER A 109 48.03 -16.38 6.84
N CYS A 110 47.48 -15.44 7.61
CA CYS A 110 47.10 -15.68 9.00
C CYS A 110 45.85 -14.89 9.41
N CYS A 111 44.70 -15.13 8.77
CA CYS A 111 43.36 -14.92 9.34
C CYS A 111 42.32 -15.43 8.31
N PRO A 112 41.40 -16.34 8.65
CA PRO A 112 40.20 -16.50 7.83
C PRO A 112 39.39 -15.20 7.93
N SER A 113 39.30 -14.44 6.83
CA SER A 113 38.26 -13.40 6.71
C SER A 113 36.91 -14.11 6.83
N PRO A 114 36.03 -13.74 7.77
CA PRO A 114 34.74 -14.39 7.85
C PRO A 114 33.92 -14.02 6.61
N PRO A 115 33.31 -14.98 5.89
CA PRO A 115 32.18 -14.64 5.05
C PRO A 115 31.10 -14.13 6.01
N THR A 116 30.80 -12.84 5.99
CA THR A 116 29.60 -12.34 6.66
C THR A 116 28.43 -12.67 5.77
N ASP A 117 27.84 -13.85 6.01
CA ASP A 117 26.58 -14.25 5.40
C ASP A 117 25.51 -13.19 5.69
N ALA A 118 24.70 -12.88 4.68
CA ALA A 118 23.59 -11.95 4.85
C ALA A 118 22.65 -12.46 5.96
N THR A 119 22.30 -11.55 6.86
CA THR A 119 21.45 -11.85 8.03
C THR A 119 20.07 -11.24 7.84
N PRO A 120 18.99 -12.03 7.93
CA PRO A 120 17.62 -11.51 7.92
C PRO A 120 17.42 -10.34 8.89
N PHE A 121 16.55 -9.40 8.53
CA PHE A 121 16.21 -8.19 9.31
C PHE A 121 17.34 -7.15 9.44
N ILE A 122 18.60 -7.53 9.23
CA ILE A 122 19.77 -6.68 9.46
C ILE A 122 20.41 -6.26 8.14
N SER A 123 20.71 -7.24 7.28
CA SER A 123 21.39 -6.98 6.03
C SER A 123 20.47 -6.30 5.02
N THR A 124 21.06 -5.48 4.16
CA THR A 124 20.40 -4.87 3.01
C THR A 124 21.09 -5.31 1.74
N THR A 125 20.40 -5.18 0.61
CA THR A 125 20.97 -5.36 -0.73
C THR A 125 20.54 -4.20 -1.63
N THR A 126 21.36 -3.88 -2.63
CA THR A 126 21.01 -2.93 -3.68
C THR A 126 20.51 -3.69 -4.90
N ILE A 127 19.24 -3.50 -5.24
CA ILE A 127 18.63 -4.08 -6.43
C ILE A 127 18.78 -3.06 -7.56
N HIS A 128 19.37 -3.49 -8.67
CA HIS A 128 19.43 -2.72 -9.90
C HIS A 128 18.30 -3.15 -10.83
N ASN A 129 17.69 -2.19 -11.53
CA ASN A 129 16.65 -2.49 -12.49
C ASN A 129 17.26 -3.34 -13.64
N PRO A 130 16.75 -4.57 -13.89
CA PRO A 130 17.29 -5.46 -14.91
C PRO A 130 17.13 -4.93 -16.35
N HIS A 131 16.27 -3.93 -16.54
CA HIS A 131 16.03 -3.28 -17.83
C HIS A 131 16.66 -1.89 -17.93
N ASN A 132 17.07 -1.30 -16.80
CA ASN A 132 17.74 -0.02 -16.74
C ASN A 132 18.72 0.08 -15.55
N PRO A 133 19.98 -0.32 -15.73
CA PRO A 133 20.95 -0.38 -14.63
C PRO A 133 21.25 0.96 -13.93
N SER A 134 20.80 2.09 -14.50
CA SER A 134 20.93 3.42 -13.87
C SER A 134 19.91 3.67 -12.75
N GLU A 135 18.87 2.85 -12.66
CA GLU A 135 17.87 2.86 -11.58
C GLU A 135 18.17 1.73 -10.59
N SER A 136 18.24 2.07 -9.31
CA SER A 136 18.49 1.10 -8.23
C SER A 136 17.84 1.57 -6.94
N TYR A 137 17.49 0.63 -6.06
CA TYR A 137 17.08 0.93 -4.69
C TYR A 137 17.68 -0.07 -3.71
N THR A 138 17.86 0.38 -2.47
CA THR A 138 18.30 -0.46 -1.36
C THR A 138 17.09 -1.00 -0.62
N THR A 139 17.07 -2.31 -0.37
CA THR A 139 16.02 -2.96 0.43
C THR A 139 16.62 -3.85 1.50
N ARG A 140 15.84 -4.11 2.56
CA ARG A 140 16.15 -5.06 3.63
C ARG A 140 16.02 -6.49 3.12
N LEU A 141 16.87 -7.37 3.64
CA LEU A 141 16.80 -8.80 3.39
C LEU A 141 16.01 -9.52 4.49
N TRP A 142 15.20 -10.48 4.08
CA TRP A 142 14.23 -11.20 4.90
C TRP A 142 14.60 -12.68 5.07
N PRO A 143 14.04 -13.37 6.08
CA PRO A 143 14.04 -14.83 6.04
C PRO A 143 13.22 -15.32 4.82
N PRO A 144 13.44 -16.54 4.31
CA PRO A 144 12.52 -17.12 3.34
C PRO A 144 11.09 -17.15 3.90
N HIS A 145 10.15 -16.58 3.16
CA HIS A 145 8.74 -16.45 3.55
C HIS A 145 7.87 -16.41 2.31
N CYS A 146 6.58 -16.72 2.47
CA CYS A 146 5.56 -16.67 1.43
C CYS A 146 6.01 -17.30 0.12
N ILE A 147 6.76 -18.41 0.20
CA ILE A 147 7.24 -19.13 -0.97
C ILE A 147 6.03 -19.73 -1.69
N ALA A 148 5.95 -19.51 -2.99
CA ALA A 148 4.88 -20.02 -3.84
C ALA A 148 4.62 -21.52 -3.58
N ASP A 149 3.33 -21.86 -3.51
CA ASP A 149 2.83 -23.22 -3.29
C ASP A 149 3.22 -23.86 -1.94
N THR A 150 3.70 -23.09 -0.98
CA THR A 150 3.93 -23.56 0.40
C THR A 150 2.77 -23.18 1.33
N PRO A 151 2.58 -23.91 2.45
CA PRO A 151 1.58 -23.54 3.45
C PRO A 151 1.76 -22.12 3.98
N GLY A 152 3.00 -21.66 4.14
CA GLY A 152 3.33 -20.31 4.62
C GLY A 152 2.78 -19.18 3.74
N ALA A 153 2.64 -19.41 2.44
CA ALA A 153 2.08 -18.45 1.51
C ALA A 153 0.54 -18.48 1.43
N SER A 154 -0.13 -19.37 2.16
CA SER A 154 -1.60 -19.43 2.18
C SER A 154 -2.17 -18.27 2.99
N LEU A 155 -3.32 -17.74 2.58
CA LEU A 155 -4.10 -16.84 3.44
C LEU A 155 -4.51 -17.58 4.71
N ILE A 156 -4.51 -16.88 5.85
CA ILE A 156 -4.91 -17.47 7.12
C ILE A 156 -6.39 -17.90 7.10
N PRO A 157 -6.75 -19.03 7.74
CA PRO A 157 -8.12 -19.55 7.72
C PRO A 157 -9.14 -18.67 8.44
N GLU A 158 -8.69 -17.76 9.31
CA GLU A 158 -9.55 -16.82 10.03
C GLU A 158 -10.08 -15.68 9.14
N LEU A 159 -9.42 -15.39 8.02
CA LEU A 159 -9.88 -14.38 7.08
C LEU A 159 -11.10 -14.90 6.31
N ASP A 160 -12.19 -14.13 6.27
CA ASP A 160 -13.40 -14.49 5.52
C ASP A 160 -13.21 -14.27 4.01
N VAL A 161 -12.47 -15.19 3.38
CA VAL A 161 -12.17 -15.17 1.94
C VAL A 161 -13.44 -15.23 1.08
N SER A 162 -14.57 -15.71 1.60
CA SER A 162 -15.84 -15.77 0.86
C SER A 162 -16.37 -14.38 0.47
N LYS A 163 -15.92 -13.33 1.16
CA LYS A 163 -16.26 -11.93 0.87
C LYS A 163 -15.22 -11.21 0.01
N ILE A 164 -14.12 -11.87 -0.35
CA ILE A 164 -13.09 -11.28 -1.21
C ILE A 164 -13.50 -11.45 -2.67
N ASP A 165 -13.50 -10.35 -3.42
CA ASP A 165 -13.86 -10.36 -4.85
C ASP A 165 -12.68 -10.83 -5.72
N LYS A 166 -11.45 -10.49 -5.31
CA LYS A 166 -10.23 -10.82 -6.04
C LYS A 166 -9.05 -11.05 -5.11
N ILE A 167 -8.24 -12.07 -5.42
CA ILE A 167 -6.92 -12.28 -4.82
C ILE A 167 -5.86 -11.95 -5.87
N LEU A 168 -4.87 -11.13 -5.48
CA LEU A 168 -3.71 -10.78 -6.29
C LEU A 168 -2.42 -11.30 -5.66
N GLU A 169 -1.51 -11.74 -6.50
CA GLU A 169 -0.18 -12.20 -6.09
C GLU A 169 0.85 -11.13 -6.47
N LYS A 170 1.78 -10.84 -5.55
CA LYS A 170 2.89 -9.89 -5.73
C LYS A 170 4.22 -10.52 -5.34
N GLY A 171 5.33 -9.87 -5.70
CA GLY A 171 6.68 -10.39 -5.40
C GLY A 171 7.05 -11.65 -6.18
N THR A 172 6.45 -11.87 -7.36
CA THR A 172 6.62 -13.10 -8.14
C THR A 172 7.87 -13.12 -9.02
N ASP A 173 8.42 -11.96 -9.39
CA ASP A 173 9.67 -11.88 -10.14
C ASP A 173 10.88 -12.05 -9.19
N PRO A 174 11.76 -13.04 -9.41
CA PRO A 174 12.86 -13.31 -8.50
C PRO A 174 13.90 -12.19 -8.40
N ARG A 175 13.87 -11.20 -9.30
CA ARG A 175 14.93 -10.19 -9.45
C ARG A 175 14.60 -8.86 -8.78
N VAL A 176 13.37 -8.65 -8.32
CA VAL A 176 12.93 -7.37 -7.74
C VAL A 176 12.07 -7.61 -6.50
N GLU A 177 12.25 -6.75 -5.50
CA GLU A 177 11.34 -6.69 -4.35
C GLU A 177 10.08 -5.89 -4.72
N MET A 178 8.93 -6.29 -4.20
CA MET A 178 7.63 -5.64 -4.44
C MET A 178 6.76 -5.68 -3.17
N TYR A 179 7.00 -4.76 -2.23
CA TYR A 179 6.13 -4.59 -1.06
C TYR A 179 4.73 -4.11 -1.45
N SER A 180 4.65 -3.16 -2.37
CA SER A 180 3.39 -2.57 -2.82
C SER A 180 2.56 -3.58 -3.59
N ALA A 181 1.26 -3.60 -3.34
CA ALA A 181 0.31 -4.37 -4.13
C ALA A 181 0.14 -3.84 -5.57
N PHE A 182 0.69 -2.67 -5.91
CA PHE A 182 0.55 -2.07 -7.24
C PHE A 182 1.67 -2.52 -8.18
N TYR A 183 2.90 -2.15 -7.88
CA TYR A 183 4.07 -2.41 -8.73
C TYR A 183 5.35 -2.46 -7.90
N ASP A 184 6.44 -2.91 -8.52
CA ASP A 184 7.77 -2.81 -7.92
C ASP A 184 8.28 -1.34 -7.88
N PRO A 185 9.31 -1.01 -7.08
CA PRO A 185 9.78 0.37 -6.92
C PRO A 185 10.34 1.05 -8.17
N PHE A 186 10.65 0.30 -9.24
CA PHE A 186 11.19 0.88 -10.46
C PHE A 186 10.14 1.61 -11.27
N THR A 187 10.60 2.55 -12.11
CA THR A 187 9.72 3.40 -12.92
C THR A 187 10.11 3.39 -14.40
N CYS A 188 11.36 3.05 -14.74
CA CYS A 188 11.88 3.24 -16.08
C CYS A 188 12.70 2.05 -16.58
N PRO A 189 12.08 0.98 -17.11
CA PRO A 189 10.67 0.63 -16.94
C PRO A 189 10.42 -0.07 -15.61
N ARG A 190 9.15 -0.17 -15.20
CA ARG A 190 8.72 -1.15 -14.19
C ARG A 190 9.06 -2.57 -14.64
N VAL A 191 9.37 -3.42 -13.67
CA VAL A 191 9.67 -4.84 -13.89
C VAL A 191 8.43 -5.70 -13.63
N SER A 192 7.66 -5.36 -12.60
CA SER A 192 6.47 -6.06 -12.12
C SER A 192 5.33 -5.07 -11.84
N ASP A 193 4.15 -5.40 -12.33
CA ASP A 193 2.89 -4.67 -12.13
C ASP A 193 1.78 -5.71 -11.92
N SER A 194 1.04 -5.60 -10.82
CA SER A 194 -0.02 -6.56 -10.47
C SER A 194 -1.32 -6.33 -11.25
N GLY A 195 -1.44 -5.20 -11.94
CA GLY A 195 -2.67 -4.72 -12.57
C GLY A 195 -3.68 -4.11 -11.60
N LEU A 196 -3.34 -3.92 -10.31
CA LEU A 196 -4.26 -3.38 -9.29
C LEU A 196 -4.75 -1.97 -9.64
N ALA A 197 -3.88 -1.08 -10.14
CA ALA A 197 -4.28 0.27 -10.53
C ALA A 197 -5.39 0.25 -11.58
N GLU A 198 -5.22 -0.56 -12.62
CA GLU A 198 -6.18 -0.67 -13.70
C GLU A 198 -7.48 -1.32 -13.23
N MET A 199 -7.40 -2.34 -12.36
CA MET A 199 -8.57 -2.96 -11.75
C MET A 199 -9.42 -1.96 -10.95
N LEU A 200 -8.79 -1.14 -10.13
CA LEU A 200 -9.46 -0.10 -9.34
C LEU A 200 -10.10 0.97 -10.25
N ARG A 201 -9.39 1.39 -11.32
CA ARG A 201 -9.93 2.34 -12.32
C ARG A 201 -11.14 1.78 -13.05
N GLN A 202 -11.09 0.52 -13.49
CA GLN A 202 -12.19 -0.16 -14.15
C GLN A 202 -13.42 -0.28 -13.24
N ALA A 203 -13.21 -0.55 -11.95
CA ALA A 203 -14.26 -0.55 -10.93
C ALA A 203 -14.76 0.88 -10.55
N LYS A 204 -14.14 1.93 -11.11
CA LYS A 204 -14.39 3.34 -10.82
C LYS A 204 -14.25 3.64 -9.33
N VAL A 205 -13.22 3.07 -8.71
CA VAL A 205 -12.89 3.31 -7.31
C VAL A 205 -12.41 4.74 -7.15
N THR A 206 -12.88 5.41 -6.11
CA THR A 206 -12.43 6.76 -5.74
C THR A 206 -11.63 6.76 -4.45
N HIS A 207 -11.84 5.77 -3.59
CA HIS A 207 -11.19 5.68 -2.28
C HIS A 207 -10.61 4.28 -2.06
N ALA A 208 -9.35 4.20 -1.62
CA ALA A 208 -8.69 2.95 -1.26
C ALA A 208 -8.54 2.88 0.26
N TYR A 209 -9.20 1.91 0.89
CA TYR A 209 -9.00 1.58 2.30
C TYR A 209 -8.02 0.42 2.40
N VAL A 210 -6.93 0.60 3.13
CA VAL A 210 -5.83 -0.36 3.23
C VAL A 210 -5.73 -0.89 4.65
N VAL A 211 -5.70 -2.22 4.79
CA VAL A 211 -5.61 -2.95 6.06
C VAL A 211 -4.70 -4.17 5.88
N GLY A 212 -4.34 -4.86 6.97
CA GLY A 212 -3.54 -6.07 6.91
C GLY A 212 -2.09 -5.87 7.39
N LEU A 213 -1.15 -6.59 6.79
CA LEU A 213 0.23 -6.69 7.26
C LEU A 213 1.23 -6.34 6.15
N ALA A 214 2.41 -5.80 6.45
CA ALA A 214 2.76 -5.07 7.68
C ALA A 214 2.54 -3.56 7.49
N SER A 215 2.13 -2.84 8.53
CA SER A 215 1.80 -1.40 8.49
C SER A 215 2.97 -0.53 8.02
N ASP A 216 4.20 -0.92 8.31
CA ASP A 216 5.46 -0.26 7.99
C ASP A 216 6.10 -0.70 6.65
N TYR A 217 5.57 -1.73 6.01
CA TYR A 217 6.04 -2.24 4.71
C TYR A 217 4.90 -2.31 3.69
N CYS A 218 4.31 -3.49 3.47
CA CYS A 218 3.37 -3.74 2.38
C CYS A 218 2.13 -2.83 2.43
N VAL A 219 1.56 -2.61 3.62
CA VAL A 219 0.42 -1.68 3.79
C VAL A 219 0.84 -0.25 3.47
N TRP A 220 1.98 0.20 4.00
CA TRP A 220 2.51 1.53 3.74
C TRP A 220 2.78 1.76 2.25
N SER A 221 3.58 0.90 1.62
CA SER A 221 3.92 1.00 0.20
C SER A 221 2.68 0.96 -0.69
N THR A 222 1.73 0.06 -0.39
CA THR A 222 0.45 -0.04 -1.10
C THR A 222 -0.36 1.24 -0.97
N ALA A 223 -0.44 1.82 0.24
CA ALA A 223 -1.18 3.05 0.46
C ALA A 223 -0.55 4.25 -0.26
N MET A 224 0.79 4.34 -0.23
CA MET A 224 1.52 5.40 -0.92
C MET A 224 1.34 5.30 -2.44
N ASP A 225 1.39 4.10 -3.02
CA ASP A 225 1.16 3.92 -4.46
C ASP A 225 -0.31 4.11 -4.85
N ALA A 226 -1.27 3.70 -4.02
CA ALA A 226 -2.67 4.05 -4.23
C ALA A 226 -2.88 5.56 -4.31
N HIS A 227 -2.21 6.32 -3.42
CA HIS A 227 -2.26 7.78 -3.48
C HIS A 227 -1.60 8.33 -4.76
N LYS A 228 -0.42 7.84 -5.14
CA LYS A 228 0.27 8.25 -6.39
C LYS A 228 -0.57 7.97 -7.63
N GLU A 229 -1.33 6.88 -7.64
CA GLU A 229 -2.24 6.51 -8.73
C GLU A 229 -3.54 7.36 -8.76
N GLY A 230 -3.75 8.21 -7.74
CA GLY A 230 -4.81 9.22 -7.68
C GLY A 230 -6.02 8.85 -6.81
N PHE A 231 -5.95 7.77 -6.01
CA PHE A 231 -7.02 7.38 -5.12
C PHE A 231 -6.95 8.16 -3.79
N GLU A 232 -8.11 8.50 -3.21
CA GLU A 232 -8.14 8.95 -1.83
C GLU A 232 -7.83 7.75 -0.91
N THR A 233 -6.68 7.79 -0.25
CA THR A 233 -6.19 6.62 0.49
C THR A 233 -6.32 6.77 1.99
N VAL A 234 -6.80 5.70 2.63
CA VAL A 234 -6.99 5.59 4.07
C VAL A 234 -6.36 4.29 4.56
N ILE A 235 -5.55 4.36 5.62
CA ILE A 235 -5.10 3.21 6.40
C ILE A 235 -5.92 3.17 7.68
N ILE A 236 -6.52 2.02 8.01
CA ILE A 236 -7.26 1.83 9.27
C ILE A 236 -6.30 1.24 10.30
N GLU A 237 -5.86 2.04 11.27
CA GLU A 237 -4.73 1.72 12.14
C GLU A 237 -4.92 0.40 12.92
N GLU A 238 -6.08 0.23 13.57
CA GLU A 238 -6.36 -0.94 14.39
C GLU A 238 -6.46 -2.24 13.57
N ALA A 239 -6.69 -2.12 12.25
CA ALA A 239 -6.74 -3.23 11.31
C ALA A 239 -5.38 -3.51 10.64
N THR A 240 -4.29 -3.06 11.27
CA THR A 240 -2.90 -3.29 10.81
C THR A 240 -1.96 -3.63 11.97
N ARG A 241 -0.83 -4.27 11.69
CA ARG A 241 0.29 -4.45 12.64
C ARG A 241 1.63 -4.27 11.93
N ALA A 242 2.63 -3.78 12.65
CA ALA A 242 3.96 -3.50 12.11
C ALA A 242 4.91 -4.68 12.32
N VAL A 243 5.86 -4.88 11.40
CA VAL A 243 7.05 -5.70 11.69
C VAL A 243 7.88 -5.00 12.77
N ASP A 244 8.04 -3.68 12.63
CA ASP A 244 8.76 -2.82 13.56
C ASP A 244 7.90 -1.59 13.92
N GLU A 245 7.51 -1.49 15.18
CA GLU A 245 6.69 -0.37 15.68
C GLU A 245 7.42 0.98 15.58
N GLU A 246 8.76 1.00 15.64
CA GLU A 246 9.53 2.23 15.42
C GLU A 246 9.48 2.63 13.94
N GLY A 247 9.61 1.66 13.03
CA GLY A 247 9.39 1.85 11.60
C GLY A 247 8.00 2.42 11.31
N TRP A 248 6.95 1.88 11.94
CA TRP A 248 5.59 2.40 11.78
C TRP A 248 5.42 3.83 12.33
N ARG A 249 6.02 4.16 13.47
CA ARG A 249 6.04 5.55 13.97
C ARG A 249 6.73 6.51 13.01
N ALA A 250 7.82 6.08 12.37
CA ALA A 250 8.52 6.87 11.36
C ALA A 250 7.63 7.11 10.12
N CYS A 251 6.95 6.08 9.61
CA CYS A 251 5.97 6.18 8.54
C CYS A 251 4.87 7.22 8.87
N LYS A 252 4.25 7.13 10.05
CA LYS A 252 3.22 8.11 10.48
C LYS A 252 3.77 9.54 10.56
N SER A 253 4.99 9.70 11.06
CA SER A 253 5.64 11.00 11.14
C SER A 253 5.92 11.60 9.76
N ALA A 254 6.30 10.78 8.78
CA ALA A 254 6.50 11.21 7.40
C ALA A 254 5.20 11.71 6.75
N LEU A 255 4.05 11.04 6.97
CA LEU A 255 2.75 11.52 6.48
C LEU A 255 2.39 12.92 7.01
N ALA A 256 2.63 13.14 8.31
CA ALA A 256 2.32 14.41 8.94
C ALA A 256 3.17 15.56 8.37
N ALA A 257 4.41 15.28 7.97
CA ALA A 257 5.33 16.26 7.41
C ALA A 257 5.05 16.56 5.92
N GLU A 258 4.69 15.55 5.13
CA GLU A 258 4.56 15.67 3.67
C GLU A 258 3.19 16.19 3.20
N GLY A 259 2.17 16.15 4.08
CA GLY A 259 0.90 16.84 3.89
C GLY A 259 0.15 16.50 2.58
N LYS A 260 -0.88 15.64 2.72
CA LYS A 260 -2.06 15.45 1.83
C LYS A 260 -2.13 14.21 0.93
N GLY A 261 -1.46 13.11 1.26
CA GLY A 261 -1.60 11.89 0.47
C GLY A 261 -2.51 10.80 1.04
N VAL A 262 -2.06 10.25 2.15
CA VAL A 262 -2.66 9.10 2.83
C VAL A 262 -3.08 9.54 4.23
N ARG A 263 -4.26 9.11 4.67
CA ARG A 263 -4.73 9.33 6.05
C ARG A 263 -4.63 8.03 6.84
N VAL A 264 -4.02 8.09 8.02
CA VAL A 264 -4.17 7.03 9.03
C VAL A 264 -5.32 7.43 9.93
N VAL A 265 -6.34 6.58 10.00
CA VAL A 265 -7.55 6.85 10.77
C VAL A 265 -7.79 5.73 11.78
N ARG A 266 -8.55 6.07 12.81
CA ARG A 266 -9.02 5.12 13.82
C ARG A 266 -10.28 4.41 13.31
N TRP A 267 -10.46 3.16 13.71
CA TRP A 267 -11.66 2.35 13.45
C TRP A 267 -12.94 3.08 13.85
N GLU A 268 -12.90 3.85 14.93
CA GLU A 268 -14.06 4.56 15.44
C GLU A 268 -14.35 5.89 14.73
N GLY A 269 -13.45 6.32 13.84
CA GLY A 269 -13.48 7.60 13.14
C GLY A 269 -14.58 7.69 12.08
N GLU A 270 -14.90 8.92 11.66
CA GLU A 270 -15.97 9.21 10.70
C GLU A 270 -15.73 8.58 9.32
N GLU A 271 -14.46 8.49 8.89
CA GLU A 271 -14.06 7.86 7.62
C GLU A 271 -14.41 6.38 7.57
N VAL A 272 -14.42 5.70 8.73
CA VAL A 272 -14.86 4.30 8.84
C VAL A 272 -16.37 4.24 9.08
N GLY A 273 -16.90 5.13 9.92
CA GLY A 273 -18.34 5.24 10.19
C GLY A 273 -19.19 5.37 8.92
N ARG A 274 -18.74 6.14 7.92
CA ARG A 274 -19.44 6.27 6.64
C ARG A 274 -19.55 4.97 5.84
N LEU A 275 -18.71 3.96 6.11
CA LEU A 275 -18.80 2.63 5.47
C LEU A 275 -19.99 1.81 5.97
N PHE A 276 -20.61 2.21 7.09
CA PHE A 276 -21.69 1.49 7.76
C PHE A 276 -22.87 2.43 8.08
N PRO A 277 -23.62 2.89 7.05
CA PRO A 277 -24.67 3.90 7.21
C PRO A 277 -25.86 3.45 8.07
N GLU A 278 -26.10 2.14 8.18
CA GLU A 278 -27.18 1.56 9.01
C GLU A 278 -26.74 1.26 10.46
N GLY A 279 -25.54 1.68 10.87
CA GLY A 279 -25.16 1.76 12.27
C GLY A 279 -23.92 0.95 12.66
N LEU A 280 -22.76 1.61 12.70
CA LEU A 280 -21.55 1.10 13.35
C LEU A 280 -21.74 0.90 14.87
N GLY A 281 -22.74 1.57 15.47
CA GLY A 281 -22.96 1.61 16.92
C GLY A 281 -23.22 0.26 17.59
N GLU A 282 -23.89 -0.67 16.92
CA GLU A 282 -24.13 -2.03 17.47
C GLU A 282 -22.92 -2.96 17.30
N MET A 283 -22.06 -2.70 16.30
CA MET A 283 -20.85 -3.50 16.04
C MET A 283 -19.67 -3.10 16.94
N LYS A 284 -19.61 -1.84 17.40
CA LYS A 284 -18.54 -1.33 18.28
C LYS A 284 -18.45 -2.07 19.62
N THR A 285 -19.58 -2.55 20.16
CA THR A 285 -19.60 -3.28 21.45
C THR A 285 -19.13 -4.74 21.33
N ALA A 286 -19.14 -5.32 20.13
CA ALA A 286 -18.86 -6.74 19.92
C ALA A 286 -17.36 -7.06 19.71
N LEU A 287 -16.55 -6.06 19.36
CA LEU A 287 -15.15 -6.29 18.95
C LEU A 287 -14.09 -6.07 20.06
N GLY A 288 -14.48 -5.58 21.25
CA GLY A 288 -13.62 -5.61 22.45
C GLY A 288 -12.16 -5.19 22.23
N VAL A 289 -11.93 -4.11 21.49
CA VAL A 289 -10.58 -3.56 21.29
C VAL A 289 -10.30 -2.65 22.48
N ASP A 290 -9.86 -3.24 23.59
CA ASP A 290 -9.48 -2.50 24.79
C ASP A 290 -8.26 -1.60 24.49
N ASP A 291 -8.33 -0.36 24.98
CA ASP A 291 -7.27 0.64 24.95
C ASP A 291 -5.96 0.08 25.53
N VAL A 292 -4.97 -0.15 24.65
CA VAL A 292 -3.57 -0.25 25.07
C VAL A 292 -2.90 1.05 24.63
N ASP A 293 -2.47 1.81 25.65
CA ASP A 293 -1.69 3.06 25.65
C ASP A 293 -2.47 4.31 26.10
N ASN A 294 -2.82 4.31 27.39
CA ASN A 294 -2.91 5.55 28.16
C ASN A 294 -2.03 5.42 29.41
N GLU A 295 -0.73 5.21 29.21
CA GLU A 295 0.26 5.53 30.24
C GLU A 295 0.31 7.06 30.36
N LYS A 296 -0.48 7.58 31.28
CA LYS A 296 -0.29 8.93 31.80
C LYS A 296 1.06 8.96 32.51
N GLU A 297 1.99 9.75 32.00
CA GLU A 297 3.20 10.15 32.74
C GLU A 297 2.79 10.68 34.13
N PRO A 298 3.47 10.25 35.21
CA PRO A 298 3.20 10.78 36.54
C PRO A 298 3.72 12.22 36.63
N VAL A 299 2.81 13.15 36.93
CA VAL A 299 3.13 14.52 37.30
C VAL A 299 3.85 14.49 38.66
N GLU A 300 5.12 14.88 38.67
CA GLU A 300 5.85 15.14 39.92
C GLU A 300 5.21 16.35 40.62
N GLU A 301 4.58 16.12 41.78
CA GLU A 301 4.14 17.20 42.68
C GLU A 301 5.35 17.81 43.39
N GLU A 302 5.57 19.10 43.15
CA GLU A 302 6.45 19.97 43.94
C GLU A 302 6.06 19.93 45.42
N LYS A 303 7.00 19.48 46.27
CA LYS A 303 6.91 19.70 47.72
C LYS A 303 7.42 21.10 48.06
N ILE A 304 6.49 21.90 48.59
CA ILE A 304 6.73 23.07 49.45
C ILE A 304 7.36 22.63 50.77
#